data_AF-A0A7V7VHC6-F1
#
_entry.id   AF-A0A7V7VHC6-F1
#
_cell.length_a   1.000
_cell.length_b   1.000
_cell.length_c   1.000
_cell.angle_alpha   90.00
_cell.angle_beta   90.00
_cell.angle_gamma   90.00
#
_symmetry.space_group_name_H-M   'P 1'
#
loop_
_entity.id
_entity.type
_entity.pdbx_description
1 polymer ?
#
loop_
_entity_poly.entity_id
_entity_poly.type
_entity_poly.pdbx_seq_one_letter_code
_entity_poly.pdbx_strand_id
1 'polypeptide(L)' 'MSNKQSFEEMMEELETIVQKLDNENVSLEESLELYQRGMKLSASCDETLKNAEQKVNELIKEDEEVKEQDNETKS' A
#
# COMPACT_ATOMS: atom_id res chain seq x y z
N MET A 1 2.11 17.41 -12.41
CA MET A 1 2.56 16.03 -12.20
C MET A 1 2.01 15.60 -10.86
N SER A 2 1.10 14.62 -10.85
CA SER A 2 0.50 14.12 -9.61
C SER A 2 1.57 13.30 -8.89
N ASN A 3 2.28 13.93 -7.94
CA ASN A 3 3.31 13.30 -7.14
C ASN A 3 2.62 12.40 -6.11
N LYS A 4 2.18 11.22 -6.54
CA LYS A 4 1.72 10.17 -5.64
C LYS A 4 2.98 9.55 -5.04
N GLN A 5 3.16 9.66 -3.72
CA GLN A 5 4.26 8.99 -3.02
C GLN A 5 4.22 7.50 -3.36
N SER A 6 5.39 6.93 -3.63
CA SER A 6 5.56 5.49 -3.84
C SER A 6 5.31 4.74 -2.53
N PHE A 7 5.05 3.43 -2.63
CA PHE A 7 4.88 2.59 -1.45
C PHE A 7 6.12 2.59 -0.55
N GLU A 8 7.32 2.56 -1.15
CA GLU A 8 8.58 2.57 -0.42
C GLU A 8 8.75 3.88 0.36
N GLU A 9 8.49 5.04 -0.28
CA GLU A 9 8.54 6.34 0.39
C GLU A 9 7.53 6.45 1.54
N MET A 10 6.33 5.89 1.37
CA MET A 10 5.32 5.89 2.43
C MET A 10 5.76 5.03 3.62
N MET A 11 6.41 3.89 3.39
CA MET A 11 6.95 3.07 4.47
C MET A 11 8.13 3.74 5.18
N GLU A 12 9.05 4.34 4.43
CA GLU A 12 10.19 5.06 5.03
C GLU A 12 9.70 6.23 5.91
N GLU A 13 8.66 6.95 5.47
CA GLU A 13 8.04 7.99 6.26
C GLU A 13 7.36 7.43 7.52
N LEU A 14 6.67 6.29 7.40
CA LEU A 14 6.01 5.64 8.54
C LEU A 14 7.03 5.15 9.58
N GLU A 15 8.14 4.55 9.15
CA GLU A 15 9.25 4.16 10.04
C GLU A 15 9.84 5.37 10.76
N THR A 16 10.04 6.48 10.04
CA THR A 16 10.53 7.73 10.61
C THR A 16 9.57 8.28 11.67
N ILE A 17 8.26 8.20 11.44
CA ILE A 17 7.25 8.62 12.41
C ILE A 17 7.30 7.75 13.67
N VAL A 18 7.40 6.43 13.52
CA VAL A 18 7.51 5.50 14.65
C VAL A 18 8.77 5.80 15.47
N GLN A 19 9.91 6.01 14.80
CA GLN A 19 11.16 6.39 15.48
C GLN A 19 11.04 7.72 16.25
N LYS A 20 10.33 8.70 15.71
CA LYS A 20 10.10 9.99 16.40
C LYS A 20 9.16 9.85 17.59
N LEU A 21 8.13 9.01 17.48
CA LEU A 21 7.19 8.74 18.56
C LEU A 21 7.84 7.97 19.73
N ASP A 22 8.88 7.18 19.45
CA ASP A 22 9.65 6.46 20.47
C ASP A 22 10.67 7.35 21.22
N ASN A 23 10.87 8.60 20.75
CA ASN A 23 11.76 9.55 21.39
C ASN A 23 11.08 10.22 22.61
N GLU A 24 11.69 10.06 23.79
CA GLU A 24 11.21 10.62 25.07
C GLU A 24 11.09 12.16 25.08
N ASN A 25 11.73 12.86 24.14
CA ASN A 25 11.70 14.32 24.05
C ASN A 25 10.59 14.87 23.14
N VAL A 26 9.79 14.00 22.52
CA VAL A 26 8.73 14.46 21.62
C VAL A 26 7.61 15.10 22.46
N SER A 27 7.16 16.29 22.06
CA SER A 27 6.09 16.99 22.78
C SER A 27 4.74 16.33 22.53
N LEU A 28 3.78 16.48 23.45
CA LEU A 28 2.42 15.91 23.28
C LEU A 28 1.74 16.38 21.98
N GLU A 29 1.89 17.65 21.63
CA GLU A 29 1.32 18.22 20.41
C GLU A 29 1.94 17.58 19.16
N GLU A 30 3.27 17.44 19.15
CA GLU A 30 3.99 16.76 18.08
C GLU A 30 3.67 15.27 18.02
N SER A 31 3.50 14.58 19.16
CA SER A 31 3.02 13.19 19.19
C SER A 31 1.67 13.03 18.50
N LEU A 32 0.75 13.97 18.74
CA LEU A 32 -0.59 13.91 18.14
C LEU A 32 -0.53 14.14 16.63
N GLU A 33 0.30 15.07 16.16
CA GLU A 33 0.50 15.32 14.73
C GLU A 33 1.15 14.10 14.04
N LEU A 34 2.22 13.57 14.63
CA LEU A 34 2.90 12.37 14.15
C LEU A 34 1.97 11.16 14.10
N TYR A 35 1.16 10.95 15.13
CA TYR A 35 0.18 9.87 15.17
C TYR A 35 -0.88 10.02 14.07
N GLN A 36 -1.45 11.23 13.88
CA GLN A 36 -2.42 11.48 12.81
C GLN A 36 -1.80 11.27 11.42
N ARG A 37 -0.55 11.68 11.23
CA ARG A 37 0.18 11.48 9.97
C ARG A 37 0.43 9.99 9.73
N GLY A 38 0.89 9.26 10.74
CA GLY A 38 1.13 7.81 10.67
C GLY A 38 -0.14 7.03 10.33
N MET A 39 -1.28 7.40 10.93
CA MET A 39 -2.58 6.80 10.60
C MET A 39 -2.98 7.01 9.14
N LYS A 40 -2.77 8.22 8.60
CA LYS A 40 -3.05 8.52 7.19
C LYS A 40 -2.15 7.72 6.25
N LEU A 41 -0.84 7.66 6.54
CA LEU A 41 0.12 6.88 5.76
C LEU A 41 -0.21 5.40 5.77
N SER A 42 -0.52 4.83 6.95
CA SER A 42 -0.94 3.43 7.08
C SER A 42 -2.15 3.12 6.20
N ALA A 43 -3.16 4.00 6.18
CA ALA A 43 -4.33 3.82 5.32
C ALA A 43 -3.97 3.88 3.83
N SER A 44 -3.04 4.76 3.43
CA SER A 44 -2.56 4.84 2.04
C SER A 44 -1.72 3.63 1.62
N CYS A 45 -0.93 3.06 2.53
CA CYS A 45 -0.22 1.79 2.30
C CYS A 45 -1.20 0.65 2.08
N ASP A 46 -2.22 0.51 2.94
CA ASP A 46 -3.27 -0.49 2.83
C ASP A 46 -4.02 -0.41 1.50
N GLU A 47 -4.38 0.80 1.08
CA GLU A 47 -5.04 1.03 -0.21
C GLU A 47 -4.13 0.63 -1.38
N THR A 48 -2.84 0.92 -1.29
CA THR A 48 -1.87 0.56 -2.32
C THR A 48 -1.71 -0.96 -2.44
N LEU A 49 -1.65 -1.66 -1.32
CA LEU A 49 -1.58 -3.12 -1.28
C LEU A 49 -2.85 -3.77 -1.83
N LYS A 50 -4.03 -3.26 -1.45
CA LYS A 50 -5.32 -3.76 -1.99
C LYS A 50 -5.42 -3.59 -3.50
N ASN A 51 -4.98 -2.45 -4.03
CA ASN A 51 -4.96 -2.21 -5.47
C ASN A 51 -3.98 -3.17 -6.18
N ALA A 52 -2.82 -3.44 -5.58
CA ALA A 52 -1.85 -4.39 -6.14
C ALA A 52 -2.41 -5.82 -6.14
N GLU A 53 -3.02 -6.25 -5.03
CA GLU A 53 -3.66 -7.57 -4.91
C GLU A 53 -4.80 -7.74 -5.92
N GLN A 54 -5.67 -6.73 -6.06
CA GLN A 54 -6.75 -6.77 -7.03
C GLN A 54 -6.20 -6.94 -8.45
N LYS A 55 -5.15 -6.20 -8.81
CA LYS A 55 -4.54 -6.30 -10.13
C LYS A 55 -3.91 -7.67 -10.39
N VAL A 56 -3.31 -8.28 -9.38
CA VAL A 56 -2.80 -9.66 -9.48
C VAL A 56 -3.94 -10.64 -9.70
N ASN A 57 -5.04 -10.50 -8.95
CA ASN A 57 -6.21 -11.37 -9.09
C ASN A 57 -6.88 -11.25 -10.46
N GLU A 58 -6.93 -10.04 -11.04
CA GLU A 58 -7.41 -9.82 -12.40
C GLU A 58 -6.54 -10.54 -13.44
N LEU A 59 -5.21 -10.42 -13.34
CA LEU A 59 -4.28 -11.10 -14.23
C LEU A 59 -4.37 -12.64 -14.14
N ILE A 60 -4.58 -13.18 -12.94
CA ILE A 60 -4.77 -14.63 -12.76
C ILE A 60 -6.05 -15.10 -13.45
N LYS A 61 -7.16 -14.36 -13.29
CA LYS A 61 -8.43 -14.69 -13.94
C LYS A 61 -8.32 -14.62 -15.47
N GLU A 62 -7.66 -13.59 -16.00
CA GLU A 62 -7.40 -13.48 -17.44
C GLU A 62 -6.59 -14.68 -17.96
N ASP A 63 -5.58 -15.14 -17.22
CA ASP A 63 -4.77 -16.31 -17.58
C ASP A 63 -5.57 -17.63 -17.51
N GLU A 64 -6.52 -17.74 -16.57
CA GLU A 64 -7.46 -18.88 -16.49
C GLU A 64 -8.46 -18.88 -17.67
N GLU A 65 -9.05 -17.74 -18.01
CA GLU A 65 -9.97 -17.61 -19.14
C GLU A 65 -9.30 -17.93 -20.49
N VAL A 66 -8.03 -17.54 -20.66
CA VAL A 66 -7.24 -17.87 -21.86
C VAL A 66 -7.01 -19.39 -21.97
N LYS A 67 -6.77 -20.08 -20.85
CA LYS A 67 -6.55 -21.54 -20.84
C LYS A 67 -7.82 -22.34 -21.12
N GLU A 68 -8.99 -21.84 -20.74
CA GLU A 68 -10.27 -22.50 -21.04
C GLU A 68 -10.63 -22.39 -22.53
N GLN A 69 -10.38 -21.24 -23.17
CA GLN A 69 -10.63 -21.04 -24.61
C GLN A 69 -9.73 -21.89 -25.52
N ASP A 70 -8.49 -22.15 -25.12
CA ASP A 70 -7.56 -23.03 -25.85
C ASP A 70 -7.99 -24.51 -25.82
N ASN A 71 -8.80 -24.91 -24.84
CA ASN A 71 -9.25 -26.30 -24.68
C ASN A 71 -10.50 -26.61 -25.53
N GLU A 72 -11.36 -25.63 -25.78
CA GLU A 72 -12.54 -25.80 -26.65
C GLU A 72 -12.19 -25.81 -28.15
N THR A 73 -11.08 -25.21 -28.55
CA THR A 73 -10.68 -25.12 -29.98
C THR A 73 -9.95 -26.38 -30.47
N LYS A 74 -9.58 -27.30 -29.57
CA LYS A 74 -8.78 -28.50 -29.87
C LYS A 74 -9.58 -29.81 -29.87
N SER A 75 -10.89 -29.77 -29.64
CA SER A 75 -11.77 -30.94 -29.65
C SER A 75 -12.62 -31.07 -30.91
#